data_AF-A0A7I7YLW1-F1
#
_entry.id   AF-A0A7I7YLW1-F1
#
_cell.length_a   1.000
_cell.length_b   1.000
_cell.length_c   1.000
_cell.angle_alpha   90.00
_cell.angle_beta   90.00
_cell.angle_gamma   90.00
#
_symmetry.space_group_name_H-M   'P 1'
#
loop_
_entity.id
_entity.type
_entity.pdbx_description
1 polymer ?
#
loop_
_entity_poly.entity_id
_entity_poly.type
_entity_poly.pdbx_seq_one_letter_code
_entity_poly.pdbx_strand_id
1 'polypeptide(L)'
;MNYQRGSGIPDETYCQTDTPPQSVRMSTDGSFKTCTGDSCLGNAGEGTATLAYGQAASVGPFNCRSEMSGVTCTVISGRGFTISSAGINSVG
;
A
#
# COMPACT_ATOMS: atom_id res chain seq x y z
N MET A 1 16.65 -10.28 -0.65
CA MET A 1 16.05 -10.68 -1.93
C MET A 1 15.41 -9.44 -2.54
N ASN A 2 15.97 -8.90 -3.62
CA ASN A 2 15.40 -7.75 -4.36
C ASN A 2 14.38 -8.31 -5.35
N TYR A 3 13.09 -8.13 -5.07
CA TYR A 3 12.02 -8.49 -6.00
C TYR A 3 11.88 -7.38 -7.05
N GLN A 4 12.83 -7.30 -7.99
CA GLN A 4 12.72 -6.41 -9.14
C GLN A 4 11.90 -7.11 -10.22
N ARG A 5 10.66 -6.68 -10.43
CA ARG A 5 9.81 -7.13 -11.53
C ARG A 5 10.39 -6.56 -12.82
N GLY A 6 10.86 -7.45 -13.70
CA GLY A 6 11.43 -7.22 -15.04
C GLY A 6 11.50 -5.79 -15.59
N SER A 7 12.70 -5.39 -16.02
CA SER A 7 13.05 -4.21 -16.83
C SER A 7 11.86 -3.58 -17.59
N GLY A 8 11.18 -2.62 -16.96
CA GLY A 8 10.08 -1.85 -17.55
C GLY A 8 8.80 -1.74 -16.70
N ILE A 9 8.67 -2.51 -15.62
CA ILE A 9 7.58 -2.36 -14.65
C ILE A 9 8.07 -1.42 -13.54
N PRO A 10 7.48 -0.22 -13.37
CA PRO A 10 7.84 0.65 -12.26
C PRO A 10 7.57 -0.09 -10.94
N ASP A 11 8.49 0.05 -9.99
CA ASP A 11 8.24 -0.45 -8.63
C ASP A 11 7.02 0.29 -8.08
N GLU A 12 6.00 -0.47 -7.71
CA GLU A 12 4.78 0.05 -7.09
C GLU A 12 4.45 -0.79 -5.87
N THR A 13 3.91 -0.14 -4.86
CA THR A 13 3.28 -0.84 -3.73
C THR A 13 1.76 -0.82 -3.91
N TYR A 14 1.13 -1.94 -3.55
CA TYR A 14 -0.32 -2.10 -3.56
C TYR A 14 -0.81 -2.38 -2.14
N CYS A 15 -1.77 -1.58 -1.68
CA CYS A 15 -2.45 -1.79 -0.42
C CYS A 15 -3.95 -1.83 -0.66
N GLN A 16 -4.66 -2.72 0.05
CA GLN A 16 -6.11 -2.79 0.00
C GLN A 16 -6.71 -3.04 1.39
N THR A 17 -7.96 -2.65 1.57
CA THR A 17 -8.80 -2.99 2.72
C THR A 17 -10.04 -3.71 2.22
N ASP A 18 -10.45 -4.79 2.89
CA ASP A 18 -11.65 -5.56 2.49
C ASP A 18 -12.94 -4.89 2.97
N THR A 19 -12.88 -4.15 4.08
CA THR A 19 -14.06 -3.47 4.64
C THR A 19 -13.67 -2.13 5.26
N PRO A 20 -14.08 -0.99 4.66
CA PRO A 20 -14.70 -0.87 3.34
C PRO A 20 -13.73 -1.32 2.21
N PRO A 21 -14.25 -1.80 1.06
CA PRO A 21 -13.42 -2.21 -0.08
C PRO A 21 -12.72 -1.01 -0.70
N GLN A 22 -11.41 -0.94 -0.55
CA GLN A 22 -10.57 0.15 -1.03
C GLN A 22 -9.21 -0.38 -1.46
N SER A 23 -8.58 0.27 -2.43
CA SER A 23 -7.20 -0.02 -2.78
C SER A 23 -6.42 1.22 -3.21
N VAL A 24 -5.11 1.13 -3.06
CA VAL A 24 -4.15 2.17 -3.41
C VAL A 24 -2.97 1.53 -4.13
N ARG A 25 -2.56 2.16 -5.23
CA ARG A 25 -1.26 1.91 -5.88
C ARG A 25 -0.40 3.14 -5.75
N MET A 26 0.80 2.98 -5.21
CA MET A 26 1.77 4.07 -5.08
C MET A 26 3.06 3.75 -5.81
N SER A 27 3.56 4.72 -6.57
CA SER A 27 4.82 4.67 -7.31
C SER A 27 5.97 5.22 -6.47
N THR A 28 7.21 4.95 -6.89
CA THR A 28 8.43 5.32 -6.15
C THR A 28 8.66 6.83 -5.96
N ASP A 29 7.94 7.68 -6.71
CA ASP A 29 7.94 9.13 -6.56
C ASP A 29 6.96 9.64 -5.47
N GLY A 30 6.19 8.72 -4.87
CA GLY A 30 5.17 9.02 -3.87
C GLY A 30 3.81 9.42 -4.46
N SER A 31 3.66 9.41 -5.79
CA SER A 31 2.36 9.56 -6.43
C SER A 31 1.55 8.28 -6.23
N PHE A 32 0.24 8.43 -5.99
CA PHE A 32 -0.63 7.29 -5.77
C PHE A 32 -2.00 7.45 -6.42
N LYS A 33 -2.61 6.32 -6.75
CA LYS A 33 -3.96 6.21 -7.28
C LYS A 33 -4.81 5.39 -6.33
N THR A 34 -6.01 5.89 -6.06
CA THR A 34 -6.98 5.25 -5.17
C THR A 34 -8.12 4.66 -6.00
N CYS A 35 -8.68 3.56 -5.50
CA CYS A 35 -9.87 2.92 -6.07
C CYS A 35 -10.77 2.48 -4.90
N THR A 36 -12.07 2.72 -5.00
CA THR A 36 -13.05 2.36 -3.97
C THR A 36 -14.15 1.49 -4.56
N GLY A 37 -14.63 0.50 -3.80
CA GLY A 37 -15.64 -0.46 -4.22
C GLY A 37 -15.06 -1.84 -4.50
N ASP A 38 -15.92 -2.85 -4.55
CA ASP A 38 -15.50 -4.26 -4.66
C ASP A 38 -14.70 -4.56 -5.93
N SER A 39 -14.94 -3.83 -7.02
CA SER A 39 -14.19 -3.93 -8.28
C SER A 39 -12.72 -3.50 -8.17
N CYS A 40 -12.34 -2.86 -7.06
CA CYS A 40 -11.00 -2.35 -6.80
C CYS A 40 -10.11 -3.32 -6.02
N LEU A 41 -10.68 -4.41 -5.51
CA LEU A 41 -9.95 -5.42 -4.78
C LEU A 41 -9.30 -6.41 -5.75
N GLY A 42 -8.02 -6.66 -5.53
CA GLY A 42 -7.32 -7.79 -6.14
C GLY A 42 -7.51 -9.04 -5.30
N ASN A 43 -7.52 -10.21 -5.94
CA ASN A 43 -7.33 -11.46 -5.22
C ASN A 43 -5.92 -11.43 -4.60
N ALA A 44 -5.84 -11.34 -3.28
CA ALA A 44 -4.58 -11.57 -2.59
C ALA A 44 -4.09 -12.98 -2.93
N GLY A 45 -2.81 -13.13 -3.24
CA GLY A 45 -2.24 -14.48 -3.39
C GLY A 45 -2.47 -15.28 -2.12
N GLU A 46 -2.82 -16.55 -2.25
CA GLU A 46 -2.95 -17.44 -1.10
C GLU A 46 -1.63 -17.43 -0.29
N GLY A 47 -1.72 -17.17 1.02
CA GLY A 47 -0.55 -17.01 1.88
C GLY A 47 0.07 -15.61 1.90
N THR A 48 -0.56 -14.59 1.31
CA THR A 48 -0.17 -13.19 1.54
C THR A 48 -0.27 -12.89 3.04
N ALA A 49 0.86 -12.57 3.67
CA ALA A 49 0.89 -12.29 5.10
C ALA A 49 0.08 -11.03 5.42
N THR A 50 -0.88 -11.15 6.33
CA THR A 50 -1.57 -9.99 6.91
C THR A 50 -0.60 -9.21 7.77
N LEU A 51 -0.44 -7.92 7.49
CA LEU A 51 0.39 -7.04 8.30
C LEU A 51 -0.38 -6.66 9.57
N ALA A 52 -0.08 -7.34 10.69
CA ALA A 52 -0.76 -7.10 11.95
C ALA A 52 -0.53 -5.66 12.44
N TYR A 53 -1.43 -5.14 13.27
CA TYR A 53 -1.26 -3.82 13.86
C TYR A 53 0.05 -3.70 14.64
N GLY A 54 0.74 -2.58 14.47
CA GLY A 54 2.07 -2.31 15.02
C GLY A 54 3.22 -2.87 14.17
N GLN A 55 2.94 -3.58 13.08
CA GLN A 55 3.98 -4.08 12.18
C GLN A 55 4.23 -3.13 11.01
N ALA A 56 5.47 -3.14 10.53
CA ALA A 56 5.85 -2.45 9.30
C ALA A 56 6.42 -3.44 8.29
N ALA A 57 6.02 -3.28 7.03
CA ALA A 57 6.60 -3.98 5.88
C ALA A 57 7.35 -2.96 5.03
N SER A 58 8.61 -3.29 4.71
CA SER A 58 9.40 -2.52 3.75
C SER A 58 9.50 -3.31 2.45
N VAL A 59 9.00 -2.74 1.36
CA VAL A 59 9.07 -3.32 0.02
C VAL A 59 9.85 -2.33 -0.86
N GLY A 60 11.12 -2.62 -1.11
CA GLY A 60 11.97 -1.70 -1.88
C GLY A 60 12.03 -0.30 -1.25
N PRO A 61 11.70 0.78 -1.99
CA PRO A 61 11.71 2.15 -1.46
C PRO A 61 10.46 2.50 -0.63
N PHE A 62 9.51 1.57 -0.48
CA PHE A 62 8.26 1.77 0.24
C PHE A 62 8.37 1.26 1.67
N ASN A 63 7.93 2.07 2.63
CA ASN A 63 7.74 1.67 4.00
C ASN A 63 6.25 1.79 4.36
N CYS A 64 5.63 0.66 4.67
CA CYS A 64 4.22 0.58 5.04
C CYS A 64 4.10 0.15 6.50
N ARG A 65 3.54 1.00 7.36
CA ARG A 65 3.28 0.72 8.77
C ARG A 65 1.80 0.52 8.99
N SER A 66 1.44 -0.65 9.51
CA SER A 66 0.07 -0.97 9.93
C SER A 66 -0.14 -0.52 11.37
N GLU A 67 -1.13 0.33 11.58
CA GLU A 67 -1.58 0.80 12.88
C GLU A 67 -3.08 0.56 13.04
N MET A 68 -3.57 0.62 14.28
CA MET A 68 -5.00 0.46 14.54
C MET A 68 -5.85 1.55 13.87
N SER A 69 -5.25 2.72 13.62
CA SER A 69 -5.83 3.84 12.88
C SER A 69 -5.82 3.66 11.36
N GLY A 70 -5.07 2.70 10.82
CA GLY A 70 -4.89 2.50 9.39
C GLY A 70 -3.46 2.10 9.01
N VAL A 71 -3.24 1.88 7.72
CA VAL A 71 -1.92 1.59 7.16
C VAL A 71 -1.36 2.85 6.52
N THR A 72 -0.20 3.31 6.97
CA THR A 72 0.53 4.44 6.38
C THR A 72 1.67 3.91 5.54
N CYS A 73 1.68 4.22 4.25
CA CYS A 73 2.75 3.89 3.33
C CYS A 73 3.43 5.15 2.81
N THR A 74 4.75 5.22 2.95
CA THR A 74 5.56 6.34 2.44
C THR A 74 6.76 5.83 1.65
N VAL A 75 7.18 6.61 0.66
CA VAL A 75 8.49 6.45 0.03
C VAL A 75 9.58 7.12 0.87
N ILE A 76 10.86 6.85 0.57
CA ILE A 76 12.02 7.44 1.27
C ILE A 76 11.97 8.98 1.30
N SER A 77 11.34 9.63 0.31
CA SER A 77 11.16 11.08 0.29
C SER A 77 10.15 11.62 1.31
N GLY A 78 9.44 10.74 2.02
CA GLY A 78 8.41 11.08 3.02
C GLY A 78 7.00 11.24 2.46
N ARG A 79 6.84 11.22 1.13
CA ARG A 79 5.53 11.27 0.48
C ARG A 79 4.83 9.92 0.50
N GLY A 80 3.50 9.93 0.55
CA GLY A 80 2.69 8.73 0.34
C GLY A 80 1.26 8.89 0.80
N PHE A 81 0.72 7.86 1.44
CA PHE A 81 -0.69 7.81 1.82
C PHE A 81 -0.93 7.07 3.14
N THR A 82 -2.10 7.32 3.73
CA THR A 82 -2.68 6.49 4.79
C THR A 82 -4.01 5.94 4.33
N ILE A 83 -4.20 4.63 4.37
CA ILE A 83 -5.46 3.94 4.10
C ILE A 83 -6.05 3.41 5.40
N SER A 84 -7.34 3.67 5.64
CA SER A 84 -8.05 3.27 6.85
C SER A 84 -9.52 3.02 6.54
N SER A 85 -10.28 2.51 7.51
CA SER A 85 -11.73 2.38 7.36
C SER A 85 -12.46 3.71 7.16
N ALA A 86 -11.85 4.84 7.53
CA ALA A 86 -12.38 6.18 7.28
C ALA A 86 -12.11 6.68 5.85
N GLY A 87 -11.17 6.06 5.11
CA GLY A 87 -10.76 6.51 3.78
C GLY A 87 -9.25 6.53 3.58
N ILE A 88 -8.85 7.07 2.42
CA ILE A 88 -7.46 7.23 1.99
C ILE A 88 -7.09 8.70 2.00
N ASN A 89 -5.97 9.05 2.65
CA ASN A 89 -5.46 10.42 2.74
C ASN A 89 -3.99 10.49 2.29
N SER A 90 -3.57 11.61 1.69
CA SER A 90 -2.16 11.86 1.37
C SER A 90 -1.34 12.16 2.62
N VAL A 91 -0.07 11.76 2.61
CA VAL A 91 0.93 12.06 3.64
C VAL A 91 2.15 12.68 2.96
N GLY A 92 2.68 13.77 3.54
CA GLY A 92 3.91 14.43 3.08
C GLY A 92 3.69 15.56 2.09
#